data_AF-A0A2G9HYT7-F1
#
_entry.id   AF-A0A2G9HYT7-F1
#
_cell.length_a   1.000
_cell.length_b   1.000
_cell.length_c   1.000
_cell.angle_alpha   90.00
_cell.angle_beta   90.00
_cell.angle_gamma   90.00
#
_symmetry.space_group_name_H-M   'P 1'
#
loop_
_entity.id
_entity.type
_entity.pdbx_description
1 polymer ?
#
loop_
_entity_poly.entity_id
_entity_poly.type
_entity_poly.pdbx_seq_one_letter_code
_entity_poly.pdbx_strand_id
1 'polypeptide(L)'
;MKQEDEVKSNQKGNDQYELHKYGFGESEMGSGSRLYSLLASKNRDFLLSPTGTPVKISDLQGKIVGIYFSANWYPPCRKFTPVLVNAYEQLRNCDPGFEVVFVSSDEDHDAFDDYRALMPWLAIPFSDLDSKKALNRRFDVEGIPFLIILQPNDDTEDSMVLDGVDLIYRYGTQAYPFTKERLEELLRDEKDKHENQTLLDLLTNHERDFLIGHKLPKQVPVTSLIRKTVGLYFSAQWCFPGVKFTPKLASIYQKINQELTANGPPEFEIVYVSSDHDQTSFDSHFQTMPWLAIPYGDPNIKNLAKYFDIRGIPSLVILGPDGKTVTKQGRNLVNLYQEHAYPFTQDKIEFLERQINEEAKNLPKSKFHSGHHHELTLVSEGNGGGPFICCDCDEQGSGWAYLCIDCGYEVHPKCVKTVDHGSATGT
;
A
#
# COMPACT_ATOMS: atom_id res chain seq x y z
N MET A 1 64.74 27.09 28.25
CA MET A 1 64.01 28.35 28.53
C MET A 1 62.54 28.03 28.37
N LYS A 2 61.72 28.16 29.42
CA LYS A 2 60.98 29.38 29.79
C LYS A 2 59.99 29.79 28.67
N GLN A 3 58.71 30.04 28.95
CA GLN A 3 57.96 29.96 30.22
C GLN A 3 56.45 29.86 29.90
N GLU A 4 55.64 29.42 30.87
CA GLU A 4 54.20 29.72 30.90
C GLU A 4 53.97 31.24 30.98
N ASP A 5 52.79 31.74 30.61
CA ASP A 5 52.01 32.57 31.54
C ASP A 5 50.55 32.80 31.09
N GLU A 6 49.74 33.08 32.10
CA GLU A 6 48.27 33.08 32.12
C GLU A 6 47.59 34.45 31.85
N VAL A 7 46.29 34.38 31.55
CA VAL A 7 45.20 35.28 32.02
C VAL A 7 45.34 36.80 31.86
N LYS A 8 44.35 37.40 31.18
CA LYS A 8 43.70 38.63 31.69
C LYS A 8 42.17 38.57 31.59
N SER A 9 41.54 38.86 32.71
CA SER A 9 40.11 39.11 32.89
C SER A 9 39.74 40.55 32.51
N ASN A 10 38.45 40.80 32.23
CA ASN A 10 37.71 41.76 33.06
C ASN A 10 36.18 41.64 32.94
N GLN A 11 35.50 41.90 34.06
CA GLN A 11 34.04 41.91 34.21
C GLN A 11 33.47 43.33 34.00
N LYS A 12 32.21 43.42 33.54
CA LYS A 12 31.07 44.14 34.17
C LYS A 12 29.87 44.15 33.20
N GLY A 13 28.61 44.12 33.66
CA GLY A 13 28.14 44.28 35.05
C GLY A 13 26.81 43.58 35.37
N ASN A 14 26.40 43.80 36.62
CA ASN A 14 25.16 43.39 37.32
C ASN A 14 23.88 43.90 36.61
N ASP A 15 22.68 43.32 36.81
CA ASP A 15 21.90 43.44 38.06
C ASP A 15 21.03 42.21 38.43
N GLN A 16 20.88 42.02 39.75
CA GLN A 16 20.02 41.03 40.42
C GLN A 16 18.64 41.61 40.80
N TYR A 17 17.79 40.72 41.35
CA TYR A 17 16.62 40.96 42.24
C TYR A 17 15.23 41.10 41.56
N GLU A 18 14.18 40.40 42.03
CA GLU A 18 14.10 39.26 42.97
C GLU A 18 12.79 38.47 42.73
N LEU A 19 12.65 37.24 43.27
CA LEU A 19 11.35 36.53 43.29
C LEU A 19 11.11 35.77 44.61
N HIS A 20 10.11 36.25 45.35
CA HIS A 20 9.75 35.80 46.69
C HIS A 20 8.99 34.47 46.73
N LYS A 21 9.19 33.74 47.83
CA LYS A 21 8.41 32.55 48.22
C LYS A 21 6.91 32.86 48.35
N TYR A 22 6.06 32.00 47.78
CA TYR A 22 4.83 31.52 48.43
C TYR A 22 4.69 30.03 48.14
N GLY A 23 4.41 29.23 49.18
CA GLY A 23 4.46 27.77 49.11
C GLY A 23 3.19 27.15 48.54
N PHE A 24 3.35 26.07 47.78
CA PHE A 24 2.32 25.07 47.57
C PHE A 24 2.63 23.86 48.45
N GLY A 25 1.62 23.31 49.10
CA GLY A 25 1.76 22.10 49.89
C GLY A 25 2.08 20.90 49.00
N GLU A 26 2.88 19.98 49.53
CA GLU A 26 3.14 18.68 48.90
C GLU A 26 1.83 17.88 48.84
N SER A 27 1.24 17.77 47.65
CA SER A 27 0.23 16.74 47.35
C SER A 27 0.83 15.81 46.30
N GLU A 28 0.86 14.52 46.61
CA GLU A 28 1.47 13.46 45.82
C GLU A 28 0.92 13.40 44.39
N MET A 29 1.61 14.03 43.43
CA MET A 29 1.42 13.76 42.01
C MET A 29 2.27 12.56 41.60
N GLY A 30 1.68 11.37 41.68
CA GLY A 30 2.27 10.15 41.13
C GLY A 30 2.57 10.29 39.64
N SER A 31 3.61 9.58 39.18
CA SER A 31 4.08 9.60 37.78
C SER A 31 2.94 9.42 36.79
N GLY A 32 2.62 10.46 36.03
CA GLY A 32 1.51 10.44 35.07
C GLY A 32 1.81 9.50 33.92
N SER A 33 0.92 8.52 33.69
CA SER A 33 1.02 7.57 32.57
C SER A 33 1.22 8.29 31.22
N ARG A 34 2.04 7.72 30.33
CA ARG A 34 2.26 8.18 28.95
C ARG A 34 0.98 8.46 28.17
N LEU A 35 -0.07 7.67 28.40
CA LEU A 35 -1.39 7.93 27.80
C LEU A 35 -1.98 9.27 28.28
N TYR A 36 -1.83 9.59 29.56
CA TYR A 36 -2.28 10.87 30.12
C TYR A 36 -1.44 12.04 29.61
N SER A 37 -0.11 11.91 29.51
CA SER A 37 0.74 12.99 28.98
C SER A 37 0.58 13.23 27.47
N LEU A 38 0.16 12.22 26.70
CA LEU A 38 -0.22 12.34 25.28
C LEU A 38 -1.63 12.92 25.07
N LEU A 39 -2.60 12.47 25.86
CA LEU A 39 -4.02 12.74 25.63
C LEU A 39 -4.63 13.82 26.53
N ALA A 40 -3.95 14.31 27.56
CA ALA A 40 -4.43 15.42 28.38
C ALA A 40 -3.82 16.76 27.92
N SER A 41 -4.53 17.85 28.19
CA SER A 41 -4.00 19.22 28.04
C SER A 41 -4.12 19.96 29.37
N LYS A 42 -3.49 21.14 29.51
CA LYS A 42 -3.51 21.92 30.77
C LYS A 42 -4.92 22.18 31.31
N ASN A 43 -5.92 22.19 30.43
CA ASN A 43 -7.31 22.53 30.75
C ASN A 43 -8.29 21.38 30.43
N ARG A 44 -7.82 20.16 30.10
CA ARG A 44 -8.68 19.03 29.70
C ARG A 44 -8.10 17.67 30.13
N ASP A 45 -8.83 16.99 31.00
CA ASP A 45 -8.59 15.62 31.49
C ASP A 45 -9.55 14.56 30.90
N PHE A 46 -10.35 14.94 29.90
CA PHE A 46 -11.40 14.10 29.30
C PHE A 46 -11.31 13.96 27.76
N LEU A 47 -11.99 12.94 27.25
CA LEU A 47 -12.30 12.70 25.84
C LEU A 47 -13.82 12.69 25.65
N LEU A 48 -14.31 12.79 24.40
CA LEU A 48 -15.74 12.67 24.09
C LEU A 48 -16.09 11.23 23.71
N SER A 49 -17.19 10.71 24.25
CA SER A 49 -17.82 9.47 23.76
C SER A 49 -18.48 9.67 22.37
N PRO A 50 -18.98 8.59 21.73
CA PRO A 50 -19.85 8.71 20.55
C PRO A 50 -21.09 9.58 20.78
N THR A 51 -21.60 9.63 22.02
CA THR A 51 -22.74 10.49 22.42
C THR A 51 -22.32 11.92 22.82
N GLY A 52 -21.04 12.29 22.67
CA GLY A 52 -20.51 13.60 23.08
C GLY A 52 -20.34 13.76 24.59
N THR A 53 -20.44 12.68 25.36
CA THR A 53 -20.32 12.70 26.83
C THR A 53 -18.84 12.67 27.24
N PRO A 54 -18.40 13.52 28.18
CA PRO A 54 -17.03 13.46 28.71
C PRO A 54 -16.72 12.13 29.41
N VAL A 55 -15.59 11.52 29.04
CA VAL A 55 -14.99 10.30 29.64
C VAL A 55 -13.58 10.64 30.10
N LYS A 56 -13.16 10.25 31.31
CA LYS A 56 -11.85 10.66 31.82
C LYS A 56 -10.72 9.88 31.15
N ILE A 57 -9.59 10.55 30.93
CA ILE A 57 -8.39 9.91 30.35
C ILE A 57 -7.80 8.85 31.29
N SER A 58 -8.01 8.99 32.61
CA SER A 58 -7.67 7.95 33.60
C SER A 58 -8.34 6.60 33.31
N ASP A 59 -9.52 6.61 32.68
CA ASP A 59 -10.33 5.41 32.43
C ASP A 59 -9.78 4.59 31.24
N LEU A 60 -8.70 5.06 30.61
CA LEU A 60 -7.91 4.36 29.60
C LEU A 60 -6.61 3.75 30.18
N GLN A 61 -6.29 3.99 31.46
CA GLN A 61 -5.07 3.45 32.07
C GLN A 61 -5.11 1.91 32.07
N GLY A 62 -4.02 1.29 31.62
CA GLY A 62 -3.91 -0.17 31.49
C GLY A 62 -4.55 -0.75 30.22
N LYS A 63 -5.19 0.06 29.37
CA LYS A 63 -5.72 -0.38 28.06
C LYS A 63 -4.67 -0.30 26.95
N ILE A 64 -4.85 -1.13 25.92
CA ILE A 64 -4.24 -0.93 24.60
C ILE A 64 -5.06 0.16 23.90
N VAL A 65 -4.42 1.26 23.48
CA VAL A 65 -5.11 2.42 22.91
C VAL A 65 -4.67 2.67 21.47
N GLY A 66 -5.62 2.63 20.54
CA GLY A 66 -5.43 3.05 19.15
C GLY A 66 -5.67 4.55 18.98
N ILE A 67 -4.66 5.35 18.63
CA ILE A 67 -4.86 6.75 18.23
C ILE A 67 -5.10 6.80 16.72
N TYR A 68 -6.33 7.15 16.33
CA TYR A 68 -6.81 7.11 14.94
C TYR A 68 -6.93 8.52 14.35
N PHE A 69 -6.05 8.88 13.41
CA PHE A 69 -6.09 10.13 12.67
C PHE A 69 -6.88 9.93 11.38
N SER A 70 -7.92 10.75 11.19
CA SER A 70 -8.85 10.59 10.07
C SER A 70 -9.65 11.85 9.77
N ALA A 71 -10.32 11.88 8.61
CA ALA A 71 -11.26 12.94 8.25
C ALA A 71 -12.40 12.42 7.36
N ASN A 72 -13.58 13.01 7.51
CA ASN A 72 -14.81 12.69 6.80
C ASN A 72 -14.64 12.94 5.29
N TRP A 73 -14.00 14.05 4.92
CA TRP A 73 -13.85 14.47 3.52
C TRP A 73 -12.99 13.52 2.68
N TYR A 74 -12.07 12.75 3.30
CA TYR A 74 -11.10 11.93 2.56
C TYR A 74 -11.62 10.51 2.23
N PRO A 75 -11.71 10.08 0.95
CA PRO A 75 -12.31 8.79 0.60
C PRO A 75 -11.60 7.54 1.18
N PRO A 76 -10.25 7.46 1.25
CA PRO A 76 -9.57 6.37 1.94
C PRO A 76 -9.90 6.25 3.43
N CYS A 77 -10.10 7.38 4.12
CA CYS A 77 -10.57 7.39 5.52
C CYS A 77 -11.96 6.75 5.65
N ARG A 78 -12.92 7.19 4.81
CA ARG A 78 -14.27 6.60 4.76
C ARG A 78 -14.29 5.11 4.40
N LYS A 79 -13.30 4.62 3.64
CA LYS A 79 -13.14 3.18 3.35
C LYS A 79 -12.57 2.38 4.53
N PHE A 80 -11.60 2.93 5.26
CA PHE A 80 -10.97 2.23 6.38
C PHE A 80 -11.83 2.22 7.65
N THR A 81 -12.55 3.31 7.94
CA THR A 81 -13.39 3.43 9.15
C THR A 81 -14.27 2.21 9.42
N PRO A 82 -15.12 1.72 8.48
CA PRO A 82 -15.97 0.54 8.74
C PRO A 82 -15.17 -0.75 8.97
N VAL A 83 -13.95 -0.87 8.43
CA VAL A 83 -13.04 -2.01 8.69
C VAL A 83 -12.56 -1.95 10.14
N LEU A 84 -12.15 -0.77 10.61
CA LEU A 84 -11.72 -0.54 12.00
C LEU A 84 -12.88 -0.68 12.98
N VAL A 85 -14.09 -0.22 12.66
CA VAL A 85 -15.32 -0.42 13.47
C VAL A 85 -15.57 -1.91 13.69
N ASN A 86 -15.63 -2.70 12.62
CA ASN A 86 -15.85 -4.14 12.71
C ASN A 86 -14.74 -4.86 13.51
N ALA A 87 -13.47 -4.45 13.36
CA ALA A 87 -12.38 -4.99 14.16
C ALA A 87 -12.49 -4.60 15.65
N TYR A 88 -12.79 -3.33 15.95
CA TYR A 88 -12.98 -2.82 17.30
C TYR A 88 -14.13 -3.53 18.02
N GLU A 89 -15.30 -3.66 17.40
CA GLU A 89 -16.46 -4.34 18.01
C GLU A 89 -16.15 -5.80 18.36
N GLN A 90 -15.50 -6.53 17.44
CA GLN A 90 -15.04 -7.90 17.70
C GLN A 90 -14.03 -7.97 18.85
N LEU A 91 -13.06 -7.06 18.91
CA LEU A 91 -12.07 -7.03 19.99
C LEU A 91 -12.71 -6.67 21.34
N ARG A 92 -13.56 -5.64 21.39
CA ARG A 92 -14.30 -5.21 22.60
C ARG A 92 -15.17 -6.32 23.20
N ASN A 93 -15.72 -7.20 22.37
CA ASN A 93 -16.51 -8.35 22.80
C ASN A 93 -15.66 -9.49 23.41
N CYS A 94 -14.38 -9.58 23.05
CA CYS A 94 -13.43 -10.58 23.55
C CYS A 94 -12.60 -10.06 24.74
N ASP A 95 -12.12 -8.82 24.66
CA ASP A 95 -11.31 -8.15 25.68
C ASP A 95 -11.70 -6.65 25.78
N PRO A 96 -12.24 -6.19 26.93
CA PRO A 96 -12.59 -4.79 27.14
C PRO A 96 -11.37 -3.87 27.35
N GLY A 97 -10.14 -4.41 27.26
CA GLY A 97 -8.87 -3.71 27.34
C GLY A 97 -8.42 -3.02 26.05
N PHE A 98 -9.14 -3.14 24.93
CA PHE A 98 -8.89 -2.32 23.73
C PHE A 98 -9.76 -1.06 23.71
N GLU A 99 -9.20 0.08 23.32
CA GLU A 99 -9.90 1.36 23.15
C GLU A 99 -9.35 2.12 21.93
N VAL A 100 -10.15 2.99 21.32
CA VAL A 100 -9.70 3.87 20.22
C VAL A 100 -10.00 5.34 20.55
N VAL A 101 -9.08 6.23 20.16
CA VAL A 101 -9.21 7.68 20.31
C VAL A 101 -9.05 8.35 18.95
N PHE A 102 -10.15 8.90 18.45
CA PHE A 102 -10.22 9.63 17.19
C PHE A 102 -9.60 11.03 17.32
N VAL A 103 -8.72 11.36 16.38
CA VAL A 103 -8.09 12.66 16.17
C VAL A 103 -8.54 13.17 14.79
N SER A 104 -9.45 14.14 14.80
CA SER A 104 -10.07 14.66 13.58
C SER A 104 -9.21 15.69 12.84
N SER A 105 -9.01 15.45 11.55
CA SER A 105 -8.50 16.38 10.55
C SER A 105 -9.61 17.00 9.69
N ASP A 106 -10.83 17.08 10.22
CA ASP A 106 -11.95 17.81 9.61
C ASP A 106 -11.80 19.33 9.81
N GLU A 107 -12.36 20.10 8.88
CA GLU A 107 -12.20 21.56 8.83
C GLU A 107 -13.23 22.30 9.70
N ASP A 108 -14.39 21.67 9.96
CA ASP A 108 -15.51 22.23 10.71
C ASP A 108 -16.13 21.23 11.70
N HIS A 109 -16.99 21.75 12.59
CA HIS A 109 -17.57 20.98 13.69
C HIS A 109 -18.69 20.02 13.25
N ASP A 110 -19.41 20.34 12.18
CA ASP A 110 -20.52 19.52 11.70
C ASP A 110 -19.95 18.28 10.99
N ALA A 111 -18.94 18.46 10.14
CA ALA A 111 -18.19 17.38 9.51
C ALA A 111 -17.53 16.43 10.53
N PHE A 112 -17.02 16.98 11.64
CA PHE A 112 -16.52 16.22 12.78
C PHE A 112 -17.61 15.38 13.46
N ASP A 113 -18.75 15.99 13.79
CA ASP A 113 -19.81 15.30 14.53
C ASP A 113 -20.51 14.24 13.69
N ASP A 114 -20.82 14.52 12.42
CA ASP A 114 -21.38 13.57 11.47
C ASP A 114 -20.50 12.32 11.34
N TYR A 115 -19.18 12.50 11.29
CA TYR A 115 -18.23 11.41 11.12
C TYR A 115 -17.94 10.66 12.43
N ARG A 116 -17.83 11.38 13.54
CA ARG A 116 -17.72 10.81 14.90
C ARG A 116 -18.94 9.97 15.26
N ALA A 117 -20.14 10.35 14.80
CA ALA A 117 -21.37 9.58 15.02
C ALA A 117 -21.36 8.19 14.34
N LEU A 118 -20.49 7.96 13.36
CA LEU A 118 -20.27 6.65 12.72
C LEU A 118 -19.25 5.77 13.47
N MET A 119 -18.69 6.24 14.60
CA MET A 119 -17.60 5.59 15.33
C MET A 119 -18.04 5.17 16.75
N PRO A 120 -17.76 3.93 17.20
CA PRO A 120 -18.15 3.41 18.51
C PRO A 120 -17.15 3.72 19.65
N TRP A 121 -16.20 4.65 19.44
CA TRP A 121 -15.06 4.91 20.31
C TRP A 121 -14.91 6.39 20.68
N LEU A 122 -13.86 6.72 21.45
CA LEU A 122 -13.66 8.06 22.01
C LEU A 122 -13.04 9.04 20.99
N ALA A 123 -13.17 10.35 21.23
CA ALA A 123 -12.60 11.39 20.38
C ALA A 123 -11.96 12.53 21.19
N ILE A 124 -10.88 13.12 20.66
CA ILE A 124 -10.39 14.43 21.10
C ILE A 124 -11.44 15.49 20.72
N PRO A 125 -11.86 16.38 21.63
CA PRO A 125 -12.80 17.47 21.31
C PRO A 125 -12.33 18.29 20.11
N PHE A 126 -13.23 18.59 19.17
CA PHE A 126 -12.90 19.32 17.93
C PHE A 126 -12.15 20.63 18.18
N SER A 127 -12.56 21.36 19.23
CA SER A 127 -12.00 22.63 19.67
C SER A 127 -10.58 22.56 20.25
N ASP A 128 -10.09 21.38 20.65
CA ASP A 128 -8.73 21.24 21.21
C ASP A 128 -7.69 21.08 20.09
N LEU A 129 -7.55 22.15 19.30
CA LEU A 129 -6.63 22.22 18.17
C LEU A 129 -5.17 22.01 18.58
N ASP A 130 -4.80 22.37 19.81
CA ASP A 130 -3.43 22.25 20.29
C ASP A 130 -3.06 20.81 20.61
N SER A 131 -3.96 20.03 21.24
CA SER A 131 -3.75 18.58 21.39
C SER A 131 -3.67 17.88 20.04
N LYS A 132 -4.58 18.21 19.11
CA LYS A 132 -4.58 17.63 17.76
C LYS A 132 -3.26 17.93 17.04
N LYS A 133 -2.76 19.17 17.09
CA LYS A 133 -1.45 19.56 16.51
C LYS A 133 -0.26 18.89 17.21
N ALA A 134 -0.30 18.78 18.53
CA ALA A 134 0.75 18.13 19.31
C ALA A 134 0.87 16.63 18.96
N LEU A 135 -0.27 15.93 18.86
CA LEU A 135 -0.32 14.53 18.45
C LEU A 135 0.20 14.32 17.02
N ASN A 136 -0.27 15.11 16.04
CA ASN A 136 0.22 15.04 14.66
C ASN A 136 1.75 15.24 14.58
N ARG A 137 2.31 16.20 15.32
CA ARG A 137 3.77 16.45 15.36
C ARG A 137 4.55 15.40 16.14
N ARG A 138 3.98 14.83 17.20
CA ARG A 138 4.67 13.83 18.05
C ARG A 138 4.90 12.51 17.31
N PHE A 139 3.99 12.19 16.39
CA PHE A 139 3.98 10.94 15.64
C PHE A 139 4.28 11.09 14.14
N ASP A 140 4.71 12.29 13.73
CA ASP A 140 5.09 12.64 12.36
C ASP A 140 4.04 12.20 11.32
N VAL A 141 2.78 12.58 11.56
CA VAL A 141 1.63 12.13 10.76
C VAL A 141 1.62 12.86 9.41
N GLU A 142 2.26 12.26 8.40
CA GLU A 142 2.34 12.78 7.03
C GLU A 142 1.02 12.63 6.23
N GLY A 143 0.12 11.73 6.65
CA GLY A 143 -1.12 11.44 5.93
C GLY A 143 -2.18 10.74 6.76
N ILE A 144 -3.37 10.56 6.19
CA ILE A 144 -4.53 9.88 6.79
C ILE A 144 -5.18 8.90 5.80
N PRO A 145 -5.84 7.82 6.23
CA PRO A 145 -5.99 7.36 7.61
C PRO A 145 -4.66 6.90 8.20
N PHE A 146 -4.43 7.19 9.48
CA PHE A 146 -3.26 6.74 10.22
C PHE A 146 -3.70 6.23 11.59
N LEU A 147 -3.16 5.10 12.04
CA LEU A 147 -3.58 4.44 13.28
C LEU A 147 -2.33 3.97 14.03
N ILE A 148 -2.16 4.49 15.23
CA ILE A 148 -1.03 4.14 16.11
C ILE A 148 -1.56 3.33 17.26
N ILE A 149 -0.94 2.19 17.56
CA ILE A 149 -1.35 1.33 18.67
C ILE A 149 -0.34 1.47 19.81
N LEU A 150 -0.85 1.84 20.99
CA LEU A 150 -0.07 2.07 22.21
C LEU A 150 -0.30 0.91 23.18
N GLN A 151 0.78 0.26 23.61
CA GLN A 151 0.70 -0.79 24.63
C GLN A 151 0.50 -0.23 26.05
N PRO A 152 -0.08 -1.01 26.98
CA PRO A 152 -0.27 -0.59 28.36
C PRO A 152 1.06 -0.38 29.10
N ASN A 153 1.18 0.74 29.82
CA ASN A 153 2.21 1.00 30.83
C ASN A 153 3.69 0.91 30.39
N ASP A 154 3.97 0.85 29.10
CA ASP A 154 5.34 0.75 28.57
C ASP A 154 5.78 2.10 27.98
N ASP A 155 6.78 2.72 28.61
CA ASP A 155 7.33 4.03 28.24
C ASP A 155 8.39 3.96 27.12
N THR A 156 8.75 2.77 26.64
CA THR A 156 9.74 2.59 25.56
C THR A 156 9.17 2.94 24.18
N GLU A 157 10.02 3.23 23.19
CA GLU A 157 9.55 3.44 21.81
C GLU A 157 9.17 2.12 21.12
N ASP A 158 9.74 0.98 21.55
CA ASP A 158 9.41 -0.37 21.08
C ASP A 158 7.96 -0.82 21.38
N SER A 159 7.25 -0.10 22.26
CA SER A 159 5.88 -0.40 22.68
C SER A 159 4.79 0.28 21.82
N MET A 160 5.20 0.97 20.76
CA MET A 160 4.34 1.67 19.80
C MET A 160 4.35 0.97 18.45
N VAL A 161 3.16 0.75 17.87
CA VAL A 161 3.02 0.29 16.49
C VAL A 161 2.45 1.41 15.64
N LEU A 162 3.27 1.96 14.75
CA LEU A 162 2.93 3.11 13.90
C LEU A 162 2.05 2.77 12.69
N ASP A 163 2.05 1.51 12.23
CA ASP A 163 1.28 1.06 11.06
C ASP A 163 0.07 0.19 11.44
N GLY A 164 -0.76 0.68 12.35
CA GLY A 164 -2.00 0.01 12.74
C GLY A 164 -3.01 -0.13 11.60
N VAL A 165 -2.92 0.70 10.55
CA VAL A 165 -3.81 0.62 9.37
C VAL A 165 -3.49 -0.64 8.56
N ASP A 166 -2.21 -0.89 8.22
CA ASP A 166 -1.83 -2.12 7.51
C ASP A 166 -2.15 -3.37 8.35
N LEU A 167 -1.85 -3.35 9.65
CA LEU A 167 -2.16 -4.49 10.53
C LEU A 167 -3.65 -4.85 10.57
N ILE A 168 -4.54 -3.86 10.63
CA ILE A 168 -5.99 -4.09 10.63
C ILE A 168 -6.47 -4.58 9.26
N TYR A 169 -5.92 -4.12 8.15
CA TYR A 169 -6.23 -4.68 6.83
C TYR A 169 -5.70 -6.11 6.64
N ARG A 170 -4.46 -6.37 7.05
CA ARG A 170 -3.73 -7.63 6.81
C ARG A 170 -4.16 -8.74 7.75
N TYR A 171 -4.19 -8.47 9.06
CA TYR A 171 -4.48 -9.47 10.10
C TYR A 171 -5.82 -9.25 10.78
N GLY A 172 -6.32 -8.00 10.82
CA GLY A 172 -7.56 -7.66 11.52
C GLY A 172 -7.43 -7.95 13.01
N THR A 173 -8.44 -8.60 13.58
CA THR A 173 -8.44 -8.98 15.01
C THR A 173 -7.35 -9.99 15.40
N GLN A 174 -6.76 -10.71 14.44
CA GLN A 174 -5.69 -11.67 14.72
C GLN A 174 -4.40 -11.02 15.22
N ALA A 175 -4.18 -9.74 14.88
CA ALA A 175 -3.03 -8.96 15.34
C ALA A 175 -3.08 -8.63 16.84
N TYR A 176 -4.25 -8.64 17.47
CA TYR A 176 -4.40 -8.44 18.91
C TYR A 176 -3.60 -9.50 19.71
N PRO A 177 -2.89 -9.14 20.80
CA PRO A 177 -2.84 -7.84 21.49
C PRO A 177 -1.89 -6.79 20.90
N PHE A 178 -1.47 -6.93 19.65
CA PHE A 178 -0.54 -6.04 18.93
C PHE A 178 0.86 -5.94 19.57
N THR A 179 1.26 -6.96 20.34
CA THR A 179 2.61 -7.07 20.86
C THR A 179 3.57 -7.53 19.78
N LYS A 180 4.85 -7.19 19.92
CA LYS A 180 5.90 -7.56 18.97
C LYS A 180 5.94 -9.06 18.71
N GLU A 181 5.85 -9.88 19.76
CA GLU A 181 5.89 -11.35 19.68
C GLU A 181 4.73 -11.89 18.85
N ARG A 182 3.54 -11.28 18.98
CA ARG A 182 2.32 -11.67 18.24
C ARG A 182 2.42 -11.29 16.76
N LEU A 183 2.98 -10.12 16.45
CA LEU A 183 3.21 -9.71 15.07
C LEU A 183 4.28 -10.57 14.40
N GLU A 184 5.36 -10.89 15.12
CA GLU A 184 6.38 -11.84 14.65
C GLU A 184 5.82 -13.26 14.45
N GLU A 185 4.88 -13.72 15.28
CA GLU A 185 4.16 -14.98 15.10
C GLU A 185 3.35 -14.98 13.79
N LEU A 186 2.55 -13.95 13.55
CA LEU A 186 1.76 -13.82 12.33
C LEU A 186 2.62 -13.73 11.07
N LEU A 187 3.77 -13.07 11.14
CA LEU A 187 4.75 -13.00 10.05
C LEU A 187 5.40 -14.36 9.79
N ARG A 188 5.68 -15.16 10.82
CA ARG A 188 6.15 -16.56 10.66
C ARG A 188 5.06 -17.43 10.03
N ASP A 189 3.83 -17.38 10.55
CA ASP A 189 2.67 -18.09 10.00
C ASP A 189 2.42 -17.77 8.51
N GLU A 190 2.53 -16.49 8.14
CA GLU A 190 2.37 -16.05 6.76
C GLU A 190 3.52 -16.52 5.87
N LYS A 191 4.76 -16.45 6.38
CA LYS A 191 5.95 -16.98 5.69
C LYS A 191 5.84 -18.48 5.46
N ASP A 192 5.50 -19.26 6.49
CA ASP A 192 5.36 -20.71 6.42
C ASP A 192 4.25 -21.12 5.42
N LYS A 193 3.16 -20.34 5.33
CA LYS A 193 2.12 -20.52 4.30
C LYS A 193 2.62 -20.25 2.89
N HIS A 194 3.53 -19.28 2.69
CA HIS A 194 4.16 -19.03 1.38
C HIS A 194 5.23 -20.09 1.04
N GLU A 195 6.05 -20.50 2.02
CA GLU A 195 7.06 -21.55 1.84
C GLU A 195 6.44 -22.93 1.59
N ASN A 196 5.24 -23.20 2.10
CA ASN A 196 4.50 -24.45 1.85
C ASN A 196 3.43 -24.34 0.75
N GLN A 197 3.17 -23.15 0.20
CA GLN A 197 2.21 -22.88 -0.89
C GLN A 197 2.24 -23.92 -2.02
N THR A 198 1.09 -24.50 -2.36
CA THR A 198 0.92 -25.24 -3.62
C THR A 198 -0.22 -24.68 -4.46
N LEU A 199 -0.24 -25.04 -5.75
CA LEU A 199 -1.33 -24.65 -6.65
C LEU A 199 -2.69 -25.20 -6.19
N LEU A 200 -2.71 -26.38 -5.57
CA LEU A 200 -3.94 -27.01 -5.07
C LEU A 200 -4.49 -26.26 -3.85
N ASP A 201 -3.64 -25.87 -2.90
CA ASP A 201 -4.06 -25.15 -1.69
C ASP A 201 -4.66 -23.77 -2.01
N LEU A 202 -4.16 -23.13 -3.09
CA LEU A 202 -4.68 -21.85 -3.58
C LEU A 202 -5.99 -22.00 -4.35
N LEU A 203 -6.04 -22.97 -5.28
CA LEU A 203 -7.12 -23.06 -6.26
C LEU A 203 -8.21 -24.09 -5.93
N THR A 204 -8.11 -24.86 -4.86
CA THR A 204 -9.16 -25.83 -4.43
C THR A 204 -9.72 -25.51 -3.05
N ASN A 205 -10.89 -26.05 -2.74
CA ASN A 205 -11.46 -26.06 -1.40
C ASN A 205 -12.22 -27.37 -1.15
N HIS A 206 -12.78 -27.54 0.05
CA HIS A 206 -13.47 -28.77 0.47
C HIS A 206 -14.73 -29.12 -0.35
N GLU A 207 -15.27 -28.18 -1.13
CA GLU A 207 -16.45 -28.40 -1.99
C GLU A 207 -16.07 -28.45 -3.49
N ARG A 208 -14.86 -28.03 -3.88
CA ARG A 208 -14.56 -27.66 -5.27
C ARG A 208 -13.08 -27.81 -5.64
N ASP A 209 -12.81 -28.69 -6.62
CA ASP A 209 -11.47 -29.05 -7.12
C ASP A 209 -11.21 -28.66 -8.60
N PHE A 210 -12.16 -27.96 -9.23
CA PHE A 210 -12.14 -27.56 -10.64
C PHE A 210 -12.09 -26.04 -10.84
N LEU A 211 -11.78 -25.62 -12.06
CA LEU A 211 -11.98 -24.28 -12.61
C LEU A 211 -13.04 -24.35 -13.72
N ILE A 212 -13.56 -23.22 -14.16
CA ILE A 212 -14.46 -23.14 -15.31
C ILE A 212 -13.75 -22.57 -16.53
N GLY A 213 -14.04 -23.13 -17.71
CA GLY A 213 -13.56 -22.69 -19.01
C GLY A 213 -14.67 -22.66 -20.07
N HIS A 214 -14.33 -22.21 -21.27
CA HIS A 214 -15.30 -22.00 -22.36
C HIS A 214 -15.62 -23.26 -23.18
N LYS A 215 -14.69 -24.23 -23.22
CA LYS A 215 -14.85 -25.49 -23.98
C LYS A 215 -15.67 -26.51 -23.17
N LEU A 216 -16.21 -27.53 -23.83
CA LEU A 216 -16.88 -28.66 -23.15
C LEU A 216 -15.87 -29.80 -22.90
N PRO A 217 -15.86 -30.44 -21.71
CA PRO A 217 -16.61 -30.07 -20.51
C PRO A 217 -16.14 -28.72 -19.92
N LYS A 218 -17.09 -27.90 -19.43
CA LYS A 218 -16.75 -26.57 -18.88
C LYS A 218 -15.91 -26.64 -17.62
N GLN A 219 -16.00 -27.73 -16.85
CA GLN A 219 -15.20 -27.94 -15.65
C GLN A 219 -13.83 -28.50 -16.03
N VAL A 220 -12.78 -27.86 -15.55
CA VAL A 220 -11.37 -28.21 -15.80
C VAL A 220 -10.73 -28.50 -14.44
N PRO A 221 -10.32 -29.75 -14.14
CA PRO A 221 -9.70 -30.07 -12.84
C PRO A 221 -8.45 -29.22 -12.59
N VAL A 222 -8.29 -28.67 -11.38
CA VAL A 222 -7.10 -27.86 -11.02
C VAL A 222 -5.80 -28.65 -11.19
N THR A 223 -5.86 -29.97 -11.00
CA THR A 223 -4.74 -30.89 -11.25
C THR A 223 -4.18 -30.83 -12.68
N SER A 224 -4.95 -30.37 -13.67
CA SER A 224 -4.49 -30.18 -15.05
C SER A 224 -3.62 -28.92 -15.28
N LEU A 225 -3.46 -28.08 -14.25
CA LEU A 225 -2.56 -26.93 -14.25
C LEU A 225 -1.23 -27.22 -13.51
N ILE A 226 -1.09 -28.39 -12.88
CA ILE A 226 0.17 -28.80 -12.24
C ILE A 226 1.30 -28.83 -13.29
N ARG A 227 2.48 -28.29 -12.94
CA ARG A 227 3.63 -28.06 -13.83
C ARG A 227 3.44 -26.98 -14.91
N LYS A 228 2.37 -26.20 -14.88
CA LYS A 228 2.26 -24.98 -15.70
C LYS A 228 2.64 -23.74 -14.90
N THR A 229 3.17 -22.74 -15.59
CA THR A 229 3.16 -21.36 -15.11
C THR A 229 1.71 -20.86 -15.12
N VAL A 230 1.23 -20.32 -14.01
CA VAL A 230 -0.19 -19.91 -13.86
C VAL A 230 -0.29 -18.43 -13.50
N GLY A 231 -0.97 -17.64 -14.32
CA GLY A 231 -1.30 -16.25 -14.01
C GLY A 231 -2.64 -16.13 -13.28
N LEU A 232 -2.66 -15.70 -12.02
CA LEU A 232 -3.90 -15.33 -11.31
C LEU A 232 -4.27 -13.89 -11.66
N TYR A 233 -5.29 -13.71 -12.49
CA TYR A 233 -5.72 -12.40 -12.99
C TYR A 233 -6.90 -11.85 -12.17
N PHE A 234 -6.63 -10.90 -11.29
CA PHE A 234 -7.63 -10.21 -10.46
C PHE A 234 -8.18 -9.01 -11.22
N SER A 235 -9.46 -9.03 -11.58
CA SER A 235 -10.11 -7.97 -12.36
C SER A 235 -11.65 -8.02 -12.22
N ALA A 236 -12.37 -7.07 -12.81
CA ALA A 236 -13.83 -6.99 -12.82
C ALA A 236 -14.33 -6.16 -14.00
N GLN A 237 -15.60 -6.32 -14.40
CA GLN A 237 -16.23 -5.56 -15.48
C GLN A 237 -16.33 -4.07 -15.15
N TRP A 238 -16.60 -3.72 -13.89
CA TRP A 238 -16.63 -2.34 -13.40
C TRP A 238 -15.24 -1.68 -13.35
N CYS A 239 -14.16 -2.47 -13.41
CA CYS A 239 -12.81 -1.98 -13.37
C CYS A 239 -12.38 -1.48 -14.76
N PHE A 240 -12.59 -0.19 -15.05
CA PHE A 240 -12.22 0.41 -16.34
C PHE A 240 -10.74 0.17 -16.76
N PRO A 241 -9.73 0.29 -15.87
CA PRO A 241 -8.36 -0.11 -16.21
C PRO A 241 -8.21 -1.62 -16.49
N GLY A 242 -9.03 -2.46 -15.86
CA GLY A 242 -9.13 -3.90 -16.09
C GLY A 242 -9.67 -4.23 -17.47
N VAL A 243 -10.80 -3.63 -17.84
CA VAL A 243 -11.40 -3.76 -19.17
C VAL A 243 -10.46 -3.29 -20.28
N LYS A 244 -9.69 -2.20 -20.05
CA LYS A 244 -8.62 -1.78 -20.98
C LYS A 244 -7.47 -2.78 -21.07
N PHE A 245 -7.07 -3.43 -19.98
CA PHE A 245 -5.92 -4.34 -19.93
C PHE A 245 -6.24 -5.77 -20.44
N THR A 246 -7.47 -6.26 -20.25
CA THR A 246 -7.88 -7.63 -20.63
C THR A 246 -7.53 -7.99 -22.09
N PRO A 247 -7.82 -7.16 -23.12
CA PRO A 247 -7.46 -7.47 -24.52
C PRO A 247 -5.95 -7.57 -24.77
N LYS A 248 -5.16 -6.71 -24.10
CA LYS A 248 -3.69 -6.72 -24.19
C LYS A 248 -3.12 -8.01 -23.59
N LEU A 249 -3.61 -8.38 -22.40
CA LEU A 249 -3.24 -9.65 -21.75
C LEU A 249 -3.66 -10.86 -22.58
N ALA A 250 -4.85 -10.85 -23.19
CA ALA A 250 -5.32 -11.92 -24.07
C ALA A 250 -4.45 -12.12 -25.31
N SER A 251 -4.00 -11.02 -25.94
CA SER A 251 -3.06 -11.07 -27.07
C SER A 251 -1.70 -11.67 -26.66
N ILE A 252 -1.14 -11.22 -25.54
CA ILE A 252 0.16 -11.70 -25.03
C ILE A 252 0.08 -13.17 -24.60
N TYR A 253 -1.00 -13.58 -23.92
CA TYR A 253 -1.30 -14.96 -23.58
C TYR A 253 -1.35 -15.88 -24.81
N GLN A 254 -1.96 -15.41 -25.91
CA GLN A 254 -2.01 -16.15 -27.16
C GLN A 254 -0.63 -16.28 -27.81
N LYS A 255 0.18 -15.21 -27.86
CA LYS A 255 1.56 -15.26 -28.38
C LYS A 255 2.44 -16.25 -27.61
N ILE A 256 2.47 -16.13 -26.28
CA ILE A 256 3.26 -17.04 -25.41
C ILE A 256 2.87 -18.49 -25.68
N ASN A 257 1.58 -18.80 -25.75
CA ASN A 257 1.15 -20.17 -26.03
C ASN A 257 1.42 -20.62 -27.47
N GLN A 258 1.42 -19.73 -28.47
CA GLN A 258 1.85 -20.06 -29.83
C GLN A 258 3.35 -20.43 -29.90
N GLU A 259 4.21 -19.69 -29.19
CA GLU A 259 5.65 -19.98 -29.10
C GLU A 259 5.95 -21.28 -28.32
N LEU A 260 5.23 -21.52 -27.21
CA LEU A 260 5.36 -22.76 -26.44
C LEU A 260 4.85 -23.98 -27.21
N THR A 261 3.72 -23.86 -27.92
CA THR A 261 3.13 -24.99 -28.66
C THR A 261 3.92 -25.42 -29.89
N ALA A 262 4.87 -24.62 -30.36
CA ALA A 262 5.86 -25.06 -31.33
C ALA A 262 6.85 -26.09 -30.76
N ASN A 263 7.01 -26.15 -29.44
CA ASN A 263 8.02 -26.94 -28.74
C ASN A 263 7.46 -27.96 -27.71
N GLY A 264 6.17 -27.91 -27.39
CA GLY A 264 5.56 -28.79 -26.38
C GLY A 264 4.05 -28.55 -26.15
N PRO A 265 3.45 -29.11 -25.10
CA PRO A 265 2.13 -28.70 -24.64
C PRO A 265 2.15 -27.26 -24.08
N PRO A 266 1.01 -26.54 -24.02
CA PRO A 266 0.97 -25.18 -23.45
C PRO A 266 1.29 -25.19 -21.95
N GLU A 267 2.42 -24.57 -21.60
CA GLU A 267 2.92 -24.45 -20.22
C GLU A 267 2.47 -23.16 -19.50
N PHE A 268 1.70 -22.29 -20.16
CA PHE A 268 1.15 -21.06 -19.56
C PHE A 268 -0.38 -21.05 -19.58
N GLU A 269 -1.00 -20.92 -18.41
CA GLU A 269 -2.45 -20.79 -18.24
C GLU A 269 -2.78 -19.55 -17.40
N ILE A 270 -3.96 -18.94 -17.60
CA ILE A 270 -4.44 -17.84 -16.76
C ILE A 270 -5.73 -18.28 -16.05
N VAL A 271 -5.88 -17.87 -14.79
CA VAL A 271 -7.07 -18.08 -13.98
C VAL A 271 -7.61 -16.72 -13.57
N TYR A 272 -8.78 -16.38 -14.09
CA TYR A 272 -9.53 -15.19 -13.72
C TYR A 272 -10.09 -15.34 -12.30
N VAL A 273 -9.76 -14.36 -11.46
CA VAL A 273 -10.23 -14.20 -10.09
C VAL A 273 -11.07 -12.93 -10.03
N SER A 274 -12.38 -13.10 -10.21
CA SER A 274 -13.30 -11.97 -10.37
C SER A 274 -13.49 -11.17 -9.08
N SER A 275 -13.57 -9.85 -9.24
CA SER A 275 -14.05 -8.90 -8.21
C SER A 275 -15.39 -8.26 -8.60
N ASP A 276 -16.15 -8.91 -9.49
CA ASP A 276 -17.50 -8.48 -9.87
C ASP A 276 -18.48 -8.58 -8.69
N HIS A 277 -19.60 -7.86 -8.78
CA HIS A 277 -20.60 -7.80 -7.71
C HIS A 277 -21.81 -8.73 -7.95
N ASP A 278 -21.88 -9.32 -9.14
CA ASP A 278 -22.96 -10.22 -9.54
C ASP A 278 -22.51 -11.19 -10.65
N GLN A 279 -23.26 -12.29 -10.81
CA GLN A 279 -23.03 -13.35 -11.79
C GLN A 279 -23.11 -12.85 -13.25
N THR A 280 -23.94 -11.85 -13.56
CA THR A 280 -24.15 -11.36 -14.92
C THR A 280 -22.93 -10.55 -15.39
N SER A 281 -22.41 -9.68 -14.51
CA SER A 281 -21.17 -8.94 -14.76
C SER A 281 -19.98 -9.89 -14.92
N PHE A 282 -19.89 -10.91 -14.05
CA PHE A 282 -18.90 -11.98 -14.17
C PHE A 282 -18.99 -12.69 -15.54
N ASP A 283 -20.16 -13.21 -15.90
CA ASP A 283 -20.36 -13.97 -17.13
C ASP A 283 -20.06 -13.11 -18.37
N SER A 284 -20.51 -11.85 -18.38
CA SER A 284 -20.28 -10.91 -19.47
C SER A 284 -18.81 -10.57 -19.67
N HIS A 285 -18.04 -10.38 -18.59
CA HIS A 285 -16.62 -10.08 -18.67
C HIS A 285 -15.79 -11.32 -18.99
N PHE A 286 -16.07 -12.45 -18.32
CA PHE A 286 -15.36 -13.71 -18.53
C PHE A 286 -15.51 -14.22 -19.97
N GLN A 287 -16.66 -14.03 -20.62
CA GLN A 287 -16.86 -14.35 -22.05
C GLN A 287 -15.88 -13.67 -23.01
N THR A 288 -15.22 -12.58 -22.60
CA THR A 288 -14.20 -11.89 -23.42
C THR A 288 -12.80 -12.49 -23.29
N MET A 289 -12.61 -13.46 -22.39
CA MET A 289 -11.31 -13.99 -22.01
C MET A 289 -11.01 -15.34 -22.69
N PRO A 290 -9.74 -15.65 -23.02
CA PRO A 290 -9.35 -16.92 -23.66
C PRO A 290 -8.92 -18.03 -22.67
N TRP A 291 -9.10 -17.83 -21.36
CA TRP A 291 -8.48 -18.61 -20.28
C TRP A 291 -9.53 -19.16 -19.28
N LEU A 292 -9.09 -19.66 -18.12
CA LEU A 292 -9.98 -20.26 -17.10
C LEU A 292 -10.43 -19.24 -16.05
N ALA A 293 -11.44 -19.57 -15.24
CA ALA A 293 -11.85 -18.78 -14.08
C ALA A 293 -12.15 -19.64 -12.86
N ILE A 294 -12.03 -19.04 -11.67
CA ILE A 294 -12.68 -19.56 -10.48
C ILE A 294 -14.19 -19.27 -10.61
N PRO A 295 -15.10 -20.22 -10.28
CA PRO A 295 -16.54 -19.95 -10.28
C PRO A 295 -16.91 -18.71 -9.46
N TYR A 296 -17.82 -17.88 -9.98
CA TYR A 296 -18.32 -16.73 -9.24
C TYR A 296 -18.97 -17.15 -7.91
N GLY A 297 -18.74 -16.35 -6.86
CA GLY A 297 -19.21 -16.64 -5.50
C GLY A 297 -18.34 -17.62 -4.69
N ASP A 298 -17.33 -18.26 -5.28
CA ASP A 298 -16.44 -19.17 -4.55
C ASP A 298 -15.67 -18.44 -3.44
N PRO A 299 -15.62 -18.97 -2.20
CA PRO A 299 -14.98 -18.31 -1.07
C PRO A 299 -13.47 -18.09 -1.25
N ASN A 300 -12.79 -18.91 -2.07
CA ASN A 300 -11.35 -18.74 -2.31
C ASN A 300 -11.04 -17.43 -3.03
N ILE A 301 -11.97 -16.82 -3.77
CA ILE A 301 -11.74 -15.52 -4.43
C ILE A 301 -11.27 -14.46 -3.42
N LYS A 302 -11.95 -14.38 -2.26
CA LYS A 302 -11.59 -13.45 -1.18
C LYS A 302 -10.29 -13.87 -0.48
N ASN A 303 -10.11 -15.17 -0.26
CA ASN A 303 -8.90 -15.71 0.38
C ASN A 303 -7.65 -15.44 -0.46
N LEU A 304 -7.73 -15.59 -1.80
CA LEU A 304 -6.65 -15.29 -2.73
C LEU A 304 -6.33 -13.81 -2.78
N ALA A 305 -7.34 -12.94 -2.86
CA ALA A 305 -7.13 -11.50 -2.82
C ALA A 305 -6.42 -11.04 -1.53
N LYS A 306 -6.78 -11.64 -0.38
CA LYS A 306 -6.09 -11.40 0.90
C LYS A 306 -4.68 -11.99 0.92
N TYR A 307 -4.51 -13.25 0.53
CA TYR A 307 -3.22 -13.97 0.54
C TYR A 307 -2.15 -13.26 -0.29
N PHE A 308 -2.53 -12.75 -1.47
CA PHE A 308 -1.62 -12.03 -2.33
C PHE A 308 -1.49 -10.53 -2.01
N ASP A 309 -2.26 -10.00 -1.05
CA ASP A 309 -2.36 -8.57 -0.72
C ASP A 309 -2.74 -7.71 -1.95
N ILE A 310 -3.86 -8.07 -2.59
CA ILE A 310 -4.38 -7.38 -3.77
C ILE A 310 -5.10 -6.09 -3.36
N ARG A 311 -4.33 -5.03 -3.14
CA ARG A 311 -4.83 -3.68 -2.76
C ARG A 311 -5.58 -2.96 -3.89
N GLY A 312 -5.46 -3.42 -5.14
CA GLY A 312 -6.10 -2.82 -6.30
C GLY A 312 -6.17 -3.76 -7.50
N ILE A 313 -7.10 -3.45 -8.42
CA ILE A 313 -7.31 -4.18 -9.68
C ILE A 313 -7.22 -3.23 -10.89
N PRO A 314 -6.82 -3.73 -12.08
CA PRO A 314 -6.42 -5.10 -12.37
C PRO A 314 -5.03 -5.42 -11.80
N SER A 315 -4.86 -6.66 -11.33
CA SER A 315 -3.60 -7.21 -10.84
C SER A 315 -3.38 -8.60 -11.43
N LEU A 316 -2.12 -9.00 -11.62
CA LEU A 316 -1.75 -10.29 -12.18
C LEU A 316 -0.58 -10.86 -11.38
N VAL A 317 -0.83 -11.93 -10.64
CA VAL A 317 0.19 -12.68 -9.90
C VAL A 317 0.61 -13.88 -10.74
N ILE A 318 1.91 -14.15 -10.86
CA ILE A 318 2.44 -15.31 -11.59
C ILE A 318 2.90 -16.36 -10.59
N LEU A 319 2.40 -17.58 -10.77
CA LEU A 319 2.84 -18.79 -10.10
C LEU A 319 3.69 -19.63 -11.05
N GLY A 320 4.73 -20.26 -10.54
CA GLY A 320 5.62 -21.15 -11.29
C GLY A 320 5.04 -22.57 -11.46
N PRO A 321 5.69 -23.42 -12.28
CA PRO A 321 5.35 -24.84 -12.44
C PRO A 321 5.30 -25.67 -11.14
N ASP A 322 6.02 -25.23 -10.11
CA ASP A 322 6.05 -25.80 -8.75
C ASP A 322 4.88 -25.33 -7.86
N GLY A 323 4.05 -24.40 -8.35
CA GLY A 323 2.98 -23.76 -7.60
C GLY A 323 3.43 -22.63 -6.68
N LYS A 324 4.71 -22.25 -6.68
CA LYS A 324 5.25 -21.12 -5.89
C LYS A 324 5.01 -19.79 -6.57
N THR A 325 4.97 -18.72 -5.79
CA THR A 325 4.81 -17.36 -6.30
C THR A 325 6.11 -16.89 -6.93
N VAL A 326 6.10 -16.67 -8.25
CA VAL A 326 7.24 -16.12 -9.00
C VAL A 326 7.25 -14.60 -8.87
N THR A 327 6.10 -13.95 -9.03
CA THR A 327 5.98 -12.49 -8.86
C THR A 327 4.54 -12.03 -8.67
N LYS A 328 4.33 -11.03 -7.80
CA LYS A 328 3.05 -10.31 -7.69
C LYS A 328 2.90 -9.18 -8.73
N GLN A 329 3.96 -8.89 -9.50
CA GLN A 329 4.06 -7.75 -10.42
C GLN A 329 3.81 -8.12 -11.89
N GLY A 330 3.15 -9.26 -12.16
CA GLY A 330 2.96 -9.79 -13.52
C GLY A 330 2.32 -8.79 -14.49
N ARG A 331 1.39 -7.95 -14.02
CA ARG A 331 0.78 -6.89 -14.87
C ARG A 331 1.81 -5.87 -15.36
N ASN A 332 2.73 -5.46 -14.49
CA ASN A 332 3.79 -4.52 -14.83
C ASN A 332 4.77 -5.15 -15.83
N LEU A 333 5.17 -6.40 -15.60
CA LEU A 333 6.06 -7.13 -16.52
C LEU A 333 5.42 -7.36 -17.90
N VAL A 334 4.13 -7.70 -17.97
CA VAL A 334 3.35 -7.80 -19.21
C VAL A 334 3.28 -6.45 -19.93
N ASN A 335 3.15 -5.34 -19.21
CA ASN A 335 3.14 -4.01 -19.80
C ASN A 335 4.50 -3.58 -20.37
N LEU A 336 5.59 -3.86 -19.65
CA LEU A 336 6.95 -3.46 -20.02
C LEU A 336 7.55 -4.36 -21.13
N TYR A 337 7.51 -5.68 -20.93
CA TYR A 337 8.25 -6.65 -21.74
C TYR A 337 7.36 -7.49 -22.69
N GLN A 338 6.04 -7.41 -22.55
CA GLN A 338 5.05 -8.16 -23.34
C GLN A 338 5.27 -9.69 -23.24
N GLU A 339 5.17 -10.44 -24.35
CA GLU A 339 5.42 -11.88 -24.40
C GLU A 339 6.82 -12.27 -23.88
N HIS A 340 7.84 -11.43 -24.11
CA HIS A 340 9.21 -11.68 -23.67
C HIS A 340 9.35 -11.74 -22.15
N ALA A 341 8.38 -11.24 -21.39
CA ALA A 341 8.35 -11.37 -19.94
C ALA A 341 8.39 -12.84 -19.48
N TYR A 342 7.82 -13.78 -20.25
CA TYR A 342 7.78 -15.21 -19.92
C TYR A 342 9.19 -15.82 -19.78
N PRO A 343 9.48 -16.65 -18.75
CA PRO A 343 8.57 -17.23 -17.74
C PRO A 343 8.37 -16.37 -16.47
N PHE A 344 8.57 -15.05 -16.55
CA PHE A 344 8.44 -14.06 -15.47
C PHE A 344 9.40 -14.23 -14.29
N THR A 345 10.40 -15.11 -14.42
CA THR A 345 11.43 -15.34 -13.39
C THR A 345 12.38 -14.16 -13.28
N GLN A 346 12.94 -13.95 -12.08
CA GLN A 346 13.90 -12.88 -11.80
C GLN A 346 15.07 -12.87 -12.81
N ASP A 347 15.71 -14.02 -13.02
CA ASP A 347 16.81 -14.19 -14.01
C ASP A 347 16.42 -13.74 -15.43
N LYS A 348 15.15 -13.97 -15.84
CA LYS A 348 14.65 -13.57 -17.15
C LYS A 348 14.45 -12.05 -17.22
N ILE A 349 13.94 -11.44 -16.16
CA ILE A 349 13.75 -9.98 -16.10
C ILE A 349 15.10 -9.27 -16.06
N GLU A 350 16.04 -9.71 -15.21
CA GLU A 350 17.40 -9.17 -15.19
C GLU A 350 18.13 -9.30 -16.53
N PHE A 351 17.90 -10.39 -17.27
CA PHE A 351 18.44 -10.55 -18.61
C PHE A 351 17.87 -9.50 -19.59
N LEU A 352 16.56 -9.26 -19.57
CA LEU A 352 15.91 -8.25 -20.41
C LEU A 352 16.38 -6.82 -20.05
N GLU A 353 16.49 -6.51 -18.76
CA GLU A 353 17.01 -5.24 -18.27
C GLU A 353 18.45 -5.01 -18.72
N ARG A 354 19.31 -6.04 -18.65
CA ARG A 354 20.68 -5.97 -19.19
C ARG A 354 20.68 -5.71 -20.70
N GLN A 355 19.81 -6.36 -21.48
CA GLN A 355 19.70 -6.08 -22.93
C GLN A 355 19.30 -4.62 -23.19
N ILE A 356 18.26 -4.12 -22.52
CA ILE A 356 17.80 -2.72 -22.65
C ILE A 356 18.91 -1.75 -22.24
N ASN A 357 19.66 -2.04 -21.17
CA ASN A 357 20.78 -1.23 -20.72
C ASN A 357 21.94 -1.19 -21.72
N GLU A 358 22.26 -2.30 -22.41
CA GLU A 358 23.27 -2.31 -23.48
C GLU A 358 22.78 -1.59 -24.75
N GLU A 359 21.51 -1.76 -25.13
CA GLU A 359 20.90 -1.04 -26.24
C GLU A 359 20.91 0.49 -25.99
N ALA A 360 20.57 0.90 -24.77
CA ALA A 360 20.50 2.31 -24.37
C ALA A 360 21.84 3.05 -24.49
N LYS A 361 23.00 2.37 -24.34
CA LYS A 361 24.33 2.97 -24.56
C LYS A 361 24.54 3.49 -25.99
N ASN A 362 23.78 2.97 -26.95
CA ASN A 362 23.85 3.37 -28.36
C ASN A 362 22.84 4.48 -28.71
N LEU A 363 21.99 4.90 -27.76
CA LEU A 363 21.03 5.97 -27.98
C LEU A 363 21.68 7.35 -27.86
N PRO A 364 21.32 8.32 -28.71
CA PRO A 364 21.72 9.72 -28.56
C PRO A 364 21.31 10.28 -27.19
N LYS A 365 22.21 11.03 -26.54
CA LYS A 365 21.96 11.65 -25.23
C LYS A 365 20.78 12.63 -25.21
N SER A 366 20.43 13.20 -26.37
CA SER A 366 19.27 14.06 -26.53
C SER A 366 18.64 13.89 -27.91
N LYS A 367 17.36 14.23 -28.04
CA LYS A 367 16.58 14.21 -29.28
C LYS A 367 15.44 15.22 -29.25
N PHE A 368 15.10 15.77 -30.41
CA PHE A 368 13.80 16.42 -30.65
C PHE A 368 12.74 15.38 -31.02
N HIS A 369 11.51 15.61 -30.56
CA HIS A 369 10.37 14.73 -30.82
C HIS A 369 9.25 15.48 -31.56
N SER A 370 8.67 14.91 -32.61
CA SER A 370 7.65 15.61 -33.42
C SER A 370 6.39 16.02 -32.65
N GLY A 371 6.08 15.36 -31.53
CA GLY A 371 4.97 15.71 -30.63
C GLY A 371 5.32 16.72 -29.53
N HIS A 372 6.56 17.21 -29.44
CA HIS A 372 7.02 18.07 -28.35
C HIS A 372 8.04 19.13 -28.77
N HIS A 373 7.91 20.37 -28.27
CA HIS A 373 8.74 21.49 -28.74
C HIS A 373 10.14 21.59 -28.11
N HIS A 374 10.34 21.07 -26.89
CA HIS A 374 11.64 21.10 -26.22
C HIS A 374 12.50 19.90 -26.61
N GLU A 375 13.82 20.05 -26.44
CA GLU A 375 14.76 18.94 -26.54
C GLU A 375 14.53 17.95 -25.38
N LEU A 376 14.46 16.65 -25.69
CA LEU A 376 14.32 15.60 -24.70
C LEU A 376 15.70 15.02 -24.38
N THR A 377 16.02 14.88 -23.09
CA THR A 377 17.26 14.26 -22.61
C THR A 377 17.02 12.77 -22.35
N LEU A 378 17.97 11.92 -22.75
CA LEU A 378 17.95 10.50 -22.41
C LEU A 378 18.26 10.33 -20.91
N VAL A 379 17.30 9.80 -20.18
CA VAL A 379 17.37 9.55 -18.73
C VAL A 379 17.23 8.06 -18.42
N SER A 380 17.72 7.68 -17.25
CA SER A 380 17.62 6.33 -16.69
C SER A 380 17.01 6.41 -15.28
N GLU A 381 16.48 5.29 -14.80
CA GLU A 381 16.03 5.14 -13.41
C GLU A 381 17.00 5.79 -12.42
N GLY A 382 16.48 6.71 -11.59
CA GLY A 382 17.23 7.51 -10.62
C GLY A 382 17.54 8.96 -11.04
N ASN A 383 17.50 9.31 -12.34
CA ASN A 383 17.58 10.71 -12.81
C ASN A 383 16.42 11.13 -13.75
N GLY A 384 15.40 10.28 -13.79
CA GLY A 384 14.25 10.26 -14.68
C GLY A 384 13.84 8.80 -14.83
N GLY A 385 13.01 8.43 -15.82
CA GLY A 385 12.85 7.04 -16.24
C GLY A 385 12.38 6.04 -15.17
N GLY A 386 11.78 6.52 -14.07
CA GLY A 386 11.10 5.65 -13.09
C GLY A 386 9.81 5.07 -13.68
N PRO A 387 8.82 4.66 -12.88
CA PRO A 387 7.50 4.32 -13.40
C PRO A 387 6.82 5.54 -14.05
N PHE A 388 6.69 5.55 -15.39
CA PHE A 388 6.06 6.64 -16.15
C PHE A 388 4.97 6.15 -17.10
N ILE A 389 4.13 7.07 -17.60
CA ILE A 389 3.21 6.85 -18.73
C ILE A 389 3.73 7.64 -19.92
N CYS A 390 4.02 6.94 -21.02
CA CYS A 390 4.63 7.54 -22.21
C CYS A 390 3.68 8.52 -22.90
N CYS A 391 4.06 9.80 -22.97
CA CYS A 391 3.23 10.88 -23.51
C CYS A 391 2.91 10.77 -25.02
N ASP A 392 3.54 9.85 -25.76
CA ASP A 392 3.26 9.60 -27.19
C ASP A 392 2.26 8.46 -27.43
N CYS A 393 2.20 7.47 -26.53
CA CYS A 393 1.42 6.24 -26.75
C CYS A 393 0.49 5.81 -25.58
N ASP A 394 0.46 6.56 -24.47
CA ASP A 394 -0.36 6.27 -23.27
C ASP A 394 -0.06 4.92 -22.60
N GLU A 395 1.11 4.34 -22.90
CA GLU A 395 1.56 3.04 -22.36
C GLU A 395 2.61 3.22 -21.26
N GLN A 396 2.60 2.31 -20.29
CA GLN A 396 3.51 2.30 -19.15
C GLN A 396 4.97 2.11 -19.57
N GLY A 397 5.89 2.85 -18.95
CA GLY A 397 7.34 2.75 -19.12
C GLY A 397 8.08 2.68 -17.78
N SER A 398 9.33 2.22 -17.84
CA SER A 398 10.29 2.18 -16.73
C SER A 398 11.71 1.98 -17.29
N GLY A 399 12.73 2.37 -16.54
CA GLY A 399 14.13 2.25 -16.92
C GLY A 399 14.61 3.44 -17.75
N TRP A 400 14.69 3.28 -19.08
CA TRP A 400 15.18 4.34 -19.97
C TRP A 400 14.04 5.11 -20.62
N ALA A 401 14.16 6.43 -20.66
CA ALA A 401 13.19 7.35 -21.25
C ALA A 401 13.88 8.54 -21.91
N TYR A 402 13.14 9.25 -22.77
CA TYR A 402 13.48 10.61 -23.17
C TYR A 402 12.56 11.59 -22.44
N LEU A 403 13.14 12.45 -21.62
CA LEU A 403 12.46 13.38 -20.70
C LEU A 403 12.77 14.84 -21.05
N CYS A 404 11.73 15.67 -21.18
CA CYS A 404 11.86 17.12 -21.16
C CYS A 404 12.00 17.58 -19.70
N ILE A 405 13.18 18.11 -19.33
CA ILE A 405 13.43 18.61 -17.97
C ILE A 405 12.53 19.81 -17.65
N ASP A 406 12.22 20.66 -18.63
CA ASP A 406 11.46 21.91 -18.42
C ASP A 406 9.96 21.71 -18.11
N CYS A 407 9.36 20.60 -18.54
CA CYS A 407 7.91 20.39 -18.39
C CYS A 407 7.47 18.95 -18.07
N GLY A 408 8.40 18.01 -17.87
CA GLY A 408 8.08 16.63 -17.49
C GLY A 408 7.52 15.76 -18.63
N TYR A 409 7.59 16.19 -19.90
CA TYR A 409 7.16 15.37 -21.03
C TYR A 409 8.09 14.17 -21.20
N GLU A 410 7.60 12.95 -20.95
CA GLU A 410 8.40 11.73 -20.89
C GLU A 410 7.87 10.65 -21.85
N VAL A 411 8.77 10.07 -22.66
CA VAL A 411 8.41 9.07 -23.67
C VAL A 411 9.41 7.91 -23.71
N HIS A 412 8.93 6.73 -24.12
CA HIS A 412 9.81 5.57 -24.36
C HIS A 412 10.85 5.89 -25.47
N PRO A 413 12.06 5.33 -25.41
CA PRO A 413 13.07 5.48 -26.47
C PRO A 413 12.58 5.15 -27.88
N LYS A 414 11.73 4.11 -28.00
CA LYS A 414 11.09 3.67 -29.25
C LYS A 414 10.00 4.62 -29.78
N CYS A 415 9.47 5.52 -28.95
CA CYS A 415 8.40 6.46 -29.32
C CYS A 415 8.93 7.79 -29.87
N VAL A 416 10.24 8.05 -29.79
CA VAL A 416 10.84 9.30 -30.27
C VAL A 416 10.88 9.33 -31.81
N LYS A 417 9.82 9.89 -32.38
CA LYS A 417 9.73 10.34 -33.77
C LYS A 417 10.61 11.58 -33.94
N THR A 418 11.80 11.43 -34.52
CA THR A 418 12.78 12.51 -34.70
C THR A 418 12.33 13.52 -35.75
N VAL A 419 12.54 14.81 -35.48
CA VAL A 419 12.42 15.88 -36.47
C VAL A 419 13.83 16.27 -36.91
N ASP A 420 14.13 16.11 -38.20
CA ASP A 420 15.33 16.72 -38.78
C ASP A 420 15.12 18.23 -38.87
N HIS A 421 15.58 18.95 -37.84
CA HIS A 421 15.88 20.37 -37.97
C HIS A 421 17.09 20.53 -38.89
N GLY A 422 16.83 20.47 -40.20
CA GLY A 422 17.79 20.78 -41.24
C GLY A 422 18.45 22.11 -40.92
N SER A 423 19.78 22.12 -40.94
CA SER A 423 20.61 23.24 -40.51
C SER A 423 20.27 24.52 -41.26
N ALA A 424 19.47 25.38 -40.63
CA ALA A 424 19.20 26.74 -41.08
C ALA A 424 20.40 27.66 -40.79
N THR A 425 21.56 27.32 -41.36
CA THR A 425 22.68 28.25 -41.51
C THR A 425 22.26 29.30 -42.54
N GLY A 426 22.28 30.57 -42.12
CA GLY A 426 21.56 31.63 -42.82
C GLY A 426 22.19 32.17 -44.10
N THR A 427 21.46 33.13 -44.67
CA THR A 427 21.86 34.09 -45.71
C THR A 427 21.27 35.44 -45.34
#